data_AF-A0AAD9CMP0-F1
#
_entry.id   AF-A0AAD9CMP0-F1
#
_cell.length_a   1.000
_cell.length_b   1.000
_cell.length_c   1.000
_cell.angle_alpha   90.00
_cell.angle_beta   90.00
_cell.angle_gamma   90.00
#
_symmetry.space_group_name_H-M   'P 1'
#
loop_
_entity.id
_entity.type
_entity.pdbx_description
1 polymer ?
#
loop_
_entity_poly.entity_id
_entity_poly.type
_entity_poly.pdbx_seq_one_letter_code
_entity_poly.pdbx_strand_id
1 'polypeptide(L)'
;MNSKGATADPQLQHFIEIETQKQRFQQLVHQMTEVCWDKCMDKPGPKLDSRTEMCFVNCVERFIDTSQFILNRLEQTQKSKGSYSESMLE
;
A
#
# COMPACT_ATOMS: atom_id res chain seq x y z
N MET A 1 29.14 12.33 -31.73
CA MET A 1 28.48 11.47 -30.73
C MET A 1 28.67 12.12 -29.37
N ASN A 2 27.68 12.87 -28.86
CA ASN A 2 27.65 13.23 -27.44
C ASN A 2 26.22 13.01 -26.94
N SER A 3 26.13 12.04 -26.04
CA SER A 3 24.97 11.62 -25.28
C SER A 3 24.45 12.80 -24.45
N LYS A 4 23.41 13.49 -24.93
CA LYS A 4 22.54 14.28 -24.05
C LYS A 4 21.71 13.30 -23.26
N GLY A 5 22.09 13.07 -22.00
CA GLY A 5 21.27 12.35 -21.05
C GLY A 5 19.86 12.95 -21.06
N ALA A 6 18.87 12.08 -21.22
CA ALA A 6 17.47 12.44 -21.25
C ALA A 6 17.10 13.12 -19.92
N THR A 7 17.09 14.44 -19.90
CA THR A 7 16.31 15.20 -18.92
C THR A 7 14.86 14.82 -19.19
N ALA A 8 14.29 13.92 -18.39
CA ALA A 8 12.90 13.54 -18.52
C ALA A 8 12.05 14.83 -18.47
N ASP A 9 11.18 15.01 -19.46
CA ASP A 9 10.26 16.16 -19.52
C ASP A 9 9.51 16.29 -18.18
N PRO A 10 9.51 17.44 -17.50
CA PRO A 10 8.79 17.62 -16.23
C PRO A 10 7.32 17.20 -16.29
N GLN A 11 6.66 17.38 -17.44
CA GLN A 11 5.28 16.93 -17.64
C GLN A 11 5.19 15.39 -17.67
N LEU A 12 6.15 14.73 -18.31
CA LEU A 12 6.23 13.27 -18.33
C LEU A 12 6.55 12.72 -16.93
N GLN A 13 7.45 13.36 -16.17
CA GLN A 13 7.74 12.95 -14.79
C GLN A 13 6.47 13.00 -13.93
N HIS A 14 5.73 14.10 -13.99
CA HIS A 14 4.48 14.26 -13.25
C HIS A 14 3.43 13.22 -13.65
N PHE A 15 3.31 12.93 -14.96
CA PHE A 15 2.42 11.87 -15.44
C PHE A 15 2.83 10.49 -14.88
N ILE A 16 4.11 10.16 -14.92
CA ILE A 16 4.64 8.89 -14.38
C ILE A 16 4.35 8.77 -12.89
N GLU A 17 4.52 9.85 -12.11
CA GLU A 17 4.22 9.85 -10.67
C GLU A 17 2.74 9.53 -10.41
N ILE A 18 1.82 10.20 -11.11
CA ILE A 18 0.38 9.97 -10.97
C ILE A 18 0.03 8.51 -11.31
N GLU A 19 0.49 8.02 -12.46
CA GLU A 19 0.18 6.65 -12.90
C GLU A 19 0.81 5.61 -11.96
N THR A 20 2.00 5.88 -11.42
CA THR A 20 2.62 5.03 -10.41
C THR A 20 1.78 4.97 -9.13
N GLN A 21 1.25 6.10 -8.65
CA GLN A 21 0.37 6.10 -7.47
C GLN A 21 -0.92 5.33 -7.73
N LYS A 22 -1.53 5.50 -8.90
CA LYS A 22 -2.72 4.73 -9.30
C LYS A 22 -2.41 3.23 -9.32
N GLN A 23 -1.31 2.81 -9.92
CA GLN A 23 -0.91 1.40 -9.97
C GLN A 23 -0.73 0.82 -8.57
N ARG A 24 -0.05 1.54 -7.66
CA ARG A 24 0.13 1.11 -6.27
C ARG A 24 -1.19 0.96 -5.54
N PHE A 25 -2.12 1.90 -5.75
CA PHE A 25 -3.47 1.81 -5.18
C PHE A 25 -4.22 0.58 -5.70
N GLN A 26 -4.17 0.32 -7.01
CA GLN A 26 -4.80 -0.88 -7.59
C GLN A 26 -4.21 -2.17 -6.99
N GLN A 27 -2.88 -2.24 -6.83
CA GLN A 27 -2.23 -3.38 -6.18
C GLN A 27 -2.72 -3.58 -4.74
N LEU A 28 -2.88 -2.50 -3.97
CA LEU A 28 -3.42 -2.57 -2.61
C LEU A 28 -4.87 -3.08 -2.60
N VAL A 29 -5.71 -2.60 -3.51
CA VAL A 29 -7.09 -3.07 -3.67
C VAL A 29 -7.14 -4.55 -4.02
N HIS A 30 -6.28 -5.01 -4.93
CA HIS A 30 -6.20 -6.43 -5.27
C HIS A 30 -5.77 -7.28 -4.07
N GLN A 31 -4.77 -6.83 -3.32
CA GLN A 31 -4.28 -7.54 -2.15
C GLN A 31 -5.35 -7.66 -1.04
N MET A 32 -6.04 -6.56 -0.71
CA MET A 32 -7.11 -6.63 0.29
C MET A 32 -8.29 -7.50 -0.20
N THR A 33 -8.57 -7.47 -1.51
CA THR A 33 -9.62 -8.30 -2.11
C THR A 33 -9.29 -9.78 -1.96
N GLU A 34 -8.08 -10.20 -2.30
CA GLU A 34 -7.61 -11.58 -2.18
C GLU A 34 -7.68 -12.05 -0.71
N VAL A 35 -7.11 -11.27 0.21
CA VAL A 35 -7.10 -11.62 1.64
C VAL A 35 -8.51 -11.71 2.22
N CYS A 36 -9.38 -10.76 1.89
CA CYS A 36 -10.74 -10.76 2.43
C CYS A 36 -11.63 -11.79 1.76
N TRP A 37 -11.39 -12.11 0.49
CA TRP A 37 -12.06 -13.22 -0.18
C TRP A 37 -11.80 -14.53 0.53
N ASP A 38 -10.53 -14.87 0.77
CA ASP A 38 -10.13 -16.11 1.45
C ASP A 38 -10.66 -16.21 2.89
N LYS A 39 -10.84 -15.07 3.56
CA LYS A 39 -11.32 -15.02 4.95
C LYS A 39 -12.84 -15.05 5.08
N CYS A 40 -13.55 -14.39 4.17
CA CYS A 40 -14.98 -14.11 4.34
C CYS A 40 -15.88 -14.91 3.41
N MET A 41 -15.37 -15.37 2.27
CA MET A 41 -16.17 -16.11 1.29
C MET A 41 -16.02 -17.63 1.48
N ASP A 42 -17.05 -18.26 2.05
CA ASP A 42 -17.13 -19.73 2.11
C ASP A 42 -17.78 -20.29 0.84
N LYS A 43 -19.03 -19.91 0.55
CA LYS A 43 -19.80 -20.39 -0.59
C LYS A 43 -20.35 -19.25 -1.43
N PRO A 44 -19.83 -19.03 -2.65
CA PRO A 44 -20.34 -18.00 -3.54
C PRO A 44 -21.80 -18.26 -3.92
N GLY A 45 -22.62 -17.22 -3.78
CA GLY A 45 -24.02 -17.20 -4.21
C GLY A 45 -24.29 -16.05 -5.19
N PRO A 46 -25.52 -15.95 -5.72
CA PRO A 46 -25.90 -14.85 -6.62
C PRO A 46 -25.91 -13.47 -5.94
N LYS A 47 -25.90 -13.43 -4.60
CA LYS A 47 -25.78 -12.23 -3.77
C LYS A 47 -24.99 -12.58 -2.50
N LEU A 48 -24.31 -11.59 -1.93
CA LEU A 48 -23.72 -11.70 -0.60
C LEU A 48 -24.85 -11.77 0.43
N ASP A 49 -24.76 -12.72 1.35
CA ASP A 49 -25.61 -12.69 2.55
C ASP A 49 -25.10 -11.64 3.55
N SER A 50 -25.95 -11.24 4.48
CA SER A 50 -25.63 -10.18 5.45
C SER A 50 -24.40 -10.50 6.32
N ARG A 51 -24.15 -11.79 6.61
CA ARG A 51 -22.98 -12.20 7.39
C ARG A 51 -21.70 -12.00 6.58
N THR A 52 -21.74 -12.39 5.30
CA THR A 52 -20.62 -12.29 4.37
C THR A 52 -20.32 -10.82 4.09
N GLU A 53 -21.33 -10.00 3.83
CA GLU A 53 -21.19 -8.55 3.65
C GLU A 53 -20.54 -7.88 4.88
N MET A 54 -21.06 -8.17 6.08
CA MET A 54 -20.48 -7.68 7.33
C MET A 54 -19.03 -8.15 7.52
N CYS A 55 -18.71 -9.39 7.15
CA CYS A 55 -17.33 -9.89 7.20
C CYS A 55 -16.41 -9.08 6.29
N PHE A 56 -16.81 -8.81 5.04
CA PHE A 56 -16.00 -8.02 4.11
C PHE A 56 -15.74 -6.60 4.62
N VAL A 57 -16.77 -5.91 5.12
CA VAL A 57 -16.64 -4.57 5.72
C VAL A 57 -15.58 -4.59 6.84
N ASN A 58 -15.75 -5.51 7.81
CA ASN A 58 -14.81 -5.63 8.92
C ASN A 58 -13.40 -6.02 8.44
N CYS A 59 -13.29 -6.94 7.48
CA CYS A 59 -12.01 -7.40 6.98
C CYS A 59 -11.21 -6.27 6.33
N VAL A 60 -11.84 -5.47 5.48
CA VAL A 60 -11.18 -4.34 4.82
C VAL A 60 -10.77 -3.28 5.84
N GLU A 61 -11.63 -2.92 6.79
CA GLU A 61 -11.29 -1.98 7.86
C GLU A 61 -10.11 -2.48 8.70
N ARG A 62 -10.12 -3.76 9.12
CA ARG A 62 -9.02 -4.36 9.89
C ARG A 62 -7.73 -4.44 9.09
N PHE A 63 -7.80 -4.69 7.78
CA PHE A 63 -6.64 -4.71 6.90
C PHE A 63 -5.97 -3.34 6.84
N ILE A 64 -6.75 -2.27 6.67
CA ILE A 64 -6.24 -0.89 6.64
C ILE A 64 -5.64 -0.51 7.99
N ASP A 65 -6.35 -0.74 9.09
CA ASP A 65 -5.87 -0.43 10.45
C ASP A 65 -4.55 -1.12 10.77
N THR A 66 -4.46 -2.42 10.44
CA THR A 66 -3.25 -3.22 10.68
C THR A 66 -2.09 -2.73 9.82
N SER A 67 -2.35 -2.40 8.55
CA SER A 67 -1.33 -1.88 7.64
C SER A 67 -0.77 -0.54 8.14
N GLN A 68 -1.64 0.38 8.57
CA GLN A 68 -1.23 1.66 9.15
C GLN A 68 -0.44 1.48 10.44
N PHE A 69 -0.87 0.57 11.32
CA PHE A 69 -0.14 0.26 12.55
C PHE A 69 1.28 -0.24 12.26
N ILE A 70 1.44 -1.16 11.31
CA ILE A 70 2.74 -1.69 10.90
C ILE A 70 3.61 -0.57 10.32
N LEU A 71 3.09 0.23 9.40
CA LEU A 71 3.82 1.35 8.79
C LEU A 71 4.30 2.36 9.85
N ASN A 72 3.41 2.78 10.75
CA ASN A 72 3.75 3.69 11.85
C ASN A 72 4.87 3.13 12.73
N ARG A 73 4.83 1.82 13.04
CA ARG A 73 5.86 1.16 13.84
C ARG A 73 7.20 1.07 13.09
N LEU A 74 7.17 0.80 11.79
CA LEU A 74 8.37 0.76 10.95
C LEU A 74 9.02 2.15 10.88
N GLU A 75 8.24 3.21 10.67
CA GLU A 75 8.74 4.59 10.65
C GLU A 75 9.40 4.99 11.97
N GLN A 76 8.77 4.66 13.11
CA GLN A 76 9.36 4.89 14.44
C GLN A 76 10.69 4.15 14.62
N THR A 77 10.77 2.92 14.11
CA THR A 77 11.99 2.10 14.18
C THR A 77 13.10 2.63 13.26
N GLN A 78 12.75 3.21 12.10
CA GLN A 78 13.71 3.85 11.21
C GLN A 78 14.26 5.15 11.82
N LYS A 79 13.38 5.97 12.43
CA LYS A 79 13.79 7.19 13.13
C LYS A 79 14.75 6.90 14.28
N SER A 80 14.49 5.86 15.07
CA SER A 80 15.40 5.48 16.15
C SER A 80 16.76 4.99 15.63
N LYS A 81 16.81 4.23 14.52
CA LYS A 81 18.07 3.84 13.88
C LYS A 81 18.84 5.00 13.25
N GLY A 82 18.16 5.98 12.66
CA GLY A 82 18.77 7.21 12.15
C GLY A 82 19.49 8.01 13.24
N SER A 83 18.88 8.11 14.42
CA SER A 83 19.46 8.78 15.59
C SER A 83 20.75 8.11 16.11
N TYR A 84 20.92 6.78 15.92
CA TYR A 84 22.17 6.09 16.28
C TYR A 84 23.28 6.27 15.24
N SER A 85 22.93 6.47 13.96
CA SER A 85 23.92 6.71 12.90
C SER A 85 24.49 8.12 12.97
N GLU A 86 23.70 9.10 13.41
CA GLU A 86 24.12 10.50 13.56
C GLU A 86 25.04 10.66 14.79
N SER A 87 24.83 9.90 15.87
CA SER A 87 25.71 9.92 17.06
C SER A 87 27.04 9.18 16.90
N MET A 88 27.26 8.46 15.80
CA MET A 88 28.54 7.76 15.51
C MET A 88 29.45 8.60 14.59
N LEU A 89 28.95 9.72 14.08
CA LEU A 89 29.69 10.66 13.22
C LEU A 89 30.25 11.87 14.00
N GLU A 90 30.07 11.93 15.32
CA GLU A 90 30.80 12.82 16.24
C GLU A 90 31.91 12.07 16.98
#